data_AF-A0A7X0EB16-F1
#
_entry.id   AF-A0A7X0EB16-F1
#
_cell.length_a   1.000
_cell.length_b   1.000
_cell.length_c   1.000
_cell.angle_alpha   90.00
_cell.angle_beta   90.00
_cell.angle_gamma   90.00
#
_symmetry.space_group_name_H-M   'P 1'
#
loop_
_entity.id
_entity.type
_entity.pdbx_description
1 polymer ?
#
loop_
_entity_poly.entity_id
_entity_poly.type
_entity_poly.pdbx_seq_one_letter_code
_entity_poly.pdbx_strand_id
1 'polypeptide(L)'
;MNWRVLCVDDDREVASTVAEFFTAWEDENPYGTFVVEVEPDFTKAIERLKDERFDLVTLDLHGSNDPEPIKIDGEKGDQEGKRVLDALRVARFVPVIFYTGFAEKISSLKTGVVKVVTKGSDGLQNLREAAREIFATGLPSLMRHIENEKRDFIWDTVDRHWDKVGVAGSSEDLAYLLARRLANRFNRDTVKAFLNHKAEAARPIEMYIYPPLSDTVKTGSILEKDADGTFWVVATPACDFAQAKADKVLLVAASPLADDARYVEWRKGKWTGDGKPPNNSARDSYEKLKRLFKNSAGDRYWFLPGTFFLPDLIIDLQKLKQIDPVSLNDAVVVCCLDSPYREEFLLRLSRYYGRLGTPDLEVSEIFGRLAG
;
A
#
# COMPACT_ATOMS: atom_id res chain seq x y z
N MET A 1 11.39 19.54 10.86
CA MET A 1 10.49 18.64 11.62
C MET A 1 11.36 17.88 12.61
N ASN A 2 10.94 17.72 13.87
CA ASN A 2 11.75 17.05 14.90
C ASN A 2 11.21 15.63 15.13
N TRP A 3 12.05 14.63 14.92
CA TRP A 3 11.77 13.21 15.12
C TRP A 3 12.33 12.74 16.46
N ARG A 4 11.52 12.06 17.26
CA ARG A 4 11.98 11.48 18.54
C ARG A 4 12.47 10.06 18.30
N VAL A 5 13.70 9.78 18.70
CA VAL A 5 14.32 8.45 18.62
C VAL A 5 14.56 7.96 20.04
N LEU A 6 14.16 6.72 20.33
CA LEU A 6 14.57 6.04 21.55
C LEU A 6 15.74 5.11 21.23
N CYS A 7 16.89 5.33 21.84
CA CYS A 7 18.03 4.42 21.79
C CYS A 7 18.02 3.53 23.02
N VAL A 8 17.86 2.22 22.80
CA VAL A 8 17.81 1.20 23.85
C VAL A 8 19.05 0.34 23.74
N ASP A 9 20.00 0.57 24.63
CA ASP A 9 21.29 -0.12 24.71
C ASP A 9 21.81 0.04 26.14
N ASP A 10 22.11 -1.08 26.81
CA ASP A 10 22.60 -1.10 28.19
C ASP A 10 24.06 -0.59 28.28
N ASP A 11 24.80 -0.65 27.17
CA ASP A 11 26.07 0.04 27.00
C ASP A 11 25.83 1.54 26.74
N ARG A 12 25.99 2.32 27.81
CA ARG A 12 25.80 3.78 27.79
C ARG A 12 26.75 4.50 26.83
N GLU A 13 27.97 4.01 26.62
CA GLU A 13 28.92 4.66 25.71
C GLU A 13 28.47 4.49 24.27
N VAL A 14 28.03 3.28 23.91
CA VAL A 14 27.45 3.01 22.59
C VAL A 14 26.17 3.82 22.39
N ALA A 15 25.28 3.85 23.38
CA ALA A 15 24.03 4.60 23.31
C ALA A 15 24.27 6.12 23.13
N SER A 16 25.20 6.70 23.89
CA SER A 16 25.61 8.10 23.76
C SER A 16 26.20 8.38 22.38
N THR A 17 27.05 7.50 21.86
CA THR A 17 27.63 7.63 20.52
C THR A 17 26.54 7.64 19.43
N VAL A 18 25.55 6.74 19.55
CA VAL A 18 24.40 6.70 18.63
C VAL A 18 23.58 7.99 18.72
N ALA A 19 23.31 8.48 19.93
CA ALA A 19 22.56 9.71 20.14
C ALA A 19 23.25 10.93 19.52
N GLU A 20 24.54 11.11 19.80
CA GLU A 20 25.35 12.18 19.21
C GLU A 20 25.38 12.09 17.69
N PHE A 21 25.54 10.89 17.13
CA PHE A 21 25.59 10.67 15.69
C PHE A 21 24.28 11.04 14.96
N PHE A 22 23.13 10.69 15.54
CA PHE A 22 21.82 11.06 14.98
C PHE A 22 21.52 12.55 15.15
N THR A 23 21.89 13.15 16.30
CA THR A 23 21.68 14.58 16.54
C THR A 23 22.59 15.44 15.65
N ALA A 24 23.82 14.99 15.37
CA ALA A 24 24.75 15.65 14.44
C ALA A 24 24.40 15.45 12.96
N TRP A 25 23.27 14.80 12.65
CA TRP A 25 22.79 14.69 11.28
C TRP A 25 22.20 16.04 10.80
N GLU A 26 23.09 17.01 10.54
CA GLU A 26 22.80 18.38 10.12
C GLU A 26 22.23 18.52 8.67
N ASP A 27 21.67 19.71 8.40
CA ASP A 27 20.82 20.31 7.35
C ASP A 27 20.59 19.63 5.97
N GLU A 28 21.39 18.66 5.54
CA GLU A 28 21.14 17.88 4.31
C GLU A 28 20.21 16.68 4.53
N ASN A 29 19.68 16.50 5.75
CA ASN A 29 18.65 15.49 5.98
C ASN A 29 17.29 15.94 5.39
N PRO A 30 16.79 15.31 4.30
CA PRO A 30 15.52 15.71 3.72
C PRO A 30 14.33 15.45 4.65
N TYR A 31 14.53 14.74 5.76
CA TYR A 31 13.47 14.36 6.69
C TYR A 31 13.36 15.29 7.90
N GLY A 32 14.37 16.11 8.22
CA GLY A 32 14.39 17.00 9.39
C GLY A 32 15.43 16.61 10.45
N THR A 33 15.21 16.99 11.71
CA THR A 33 16.17 16.78 12.81
C THR A 33 15.76 15.61 13.69
N PHE A 34 16.75 14.94 14.29
CA PHE A 34 16.53 13.85 15.24
C PHE A 34 16.90 14.29 16.66
N VAL A 35 15.98 14.02 17.59
CA VAL A 35 16.17 14.16 19.02
C VAL A 35 16.22 12.76 19.60
N VAL A 36 17.40 12.35 20.09
CA VAL A 36 17.61 11.00 20.61
C VAL A 36 17.58 11.01 22.13
N GLU A 37 16.81 10.10 22.69
CA GLU A 37 16.76 9.82 24.11
C GLU A 37 17.31 8.42 24.35
N VAL A 38 18.14 8.26 25.38
CA VAL A 38 18.77 6.98 25.74
C VAL A 38 18.01 6.34 26.89
N GLU A 39 17.74 5.03 26.77
CA GLU A 39 17.18 4.20 27.83
C GLU A 39 17.97 2.88 27.93
N PRO A 40 18.80 2.71 28.97
CA PRO A 40 19.62 1.51 29.10
C PRO A 40 18.87 0.29 29.64
N ASP A 41 17.65 0.48 30.17
CA ASP A 41 16.85 -0.62 30.72
C ASP A 41 15.74 -1.01 29.73
N PHE A 42 15.83 -2.23 29.18
CA PHE A 42 14.88 -2.74 28.20
C PHE A 42 13.44 -2.84 28.73
N THR A 43 13.26 -3.07 30.03
CA THR A 43 11.92 -3.10 30.65
C THR A 43 11.33 -1.71 30.72
N LYS A 44 12.11 -0.72 31.16
CA LYS A 44 11.68 0.68 31.14
C LYS A 44 11.45 1.18 29.72
N ALA A 45 12.27 0.74 28.75
CA ALA A 45 12.06 1.07 27.35
C ALA A 45 10.67 0.64 26.86
N ILE A 46 10.20 -0.56 27.26
CA ILE A 46 8.84 -1.02 26.93
C ILE A 46 7.77 -0.13 27.56
N GLU A 47 7.93 0.28 28.81
CA GLU A 47 7.00 1.21 29.48
C GLU A 47 6.94 2.55 28.76
N ARG A 48 8.11 3.14 28.48
CA ARG A 48 8.23 4.41 27.74
C ARG A 48 7.64 4.32 26.34
N LEU A 49 7.87 3.23 25.61
CA LEU A 49 7.33 3.05 24.26
C LEU A 49 5.80 2.89 24.22
N LYS A 50 5.17 2.51 25.34
CA LYS A 50 3.71 2.47 25.48
C LYS A 50 3.12 3.85 25.72
N ASP A 51 3.74 4.62 26.61
CA ASP A 51 3.17 5.87 27.13
C ASP A 51 3.63 7.10 26.34
N GLU A 52 4.84 7.05 25.80
CA GLU A 52 5.45 8.14 25.06
C GLU A 52 5.43 7.88 23.55
N ARG A 53 5.54 8.97 22.80
CA ARG A 53 5.59 8.93 21.34
C ARG A 53 7.02 8.98 20.85
N PHE A 54 7.45 7.91 20.19
CA PHE A 54 8.70 7.85 19.44
C PHE A 54 8.41 7.54 17.97
N ASP A 55 9.26 8.01 17.07
CA ASP A 55 9.11 7.83 15.63
C ASP A 55 10.10 6.81 15.05
N LEU A 56 11.11 6.44 15.84
CA LEU A 56 12.13 5.43 15.52
C LEU A 56 12.68 4.86 16.84
N VAL A 57 13.03 3.57 16.84
CA VAL A 57 13.81 2.95 17.91
C VAL A 57 15.11 2.42 17.34
N THR A 58 16.24 2.77 17.97
CA THR A 58 17.50 2.05 17.79
C THR A 58 17.68 1.11 18.97
N LEU A 59 17.97 -0.16 18.70
CA LEU A 59 17.79 -1.23 19.67
C LEU A 59 18.98 -2.17 19.64
N ASP A 60 19.70 -2.34 20.75
CA ASP A 60 20.59 -3.48 20.85
C ASP A 60 19.76 -4.77 20.98
N LEU A 61 20.30 -5.87 20.49
CA LEU A 61 19.68 -7.18 20.63
C LEU A 61 19.81 -7.70 22.05
N HIS A 62 20.99 -7.52 22.66
CA HIS A 62 21.46 -8.30 23.78
C HIS A 62 21.64 -7.40 25.02
N GLY A 63 20.93 -7.71 26.10
CA GLY A 63 21.13 -7.05 27.40
C GLY A 63 22.14 -7.79 28.28
N SER A 64 22.64 -7.13 29.33
CA SER A 64 23.66 -7.64 30.25
C SER A 64 23.36 -9.02 30.88
N ASN A 65 22.08 -9.40 31.01
CA ASN A 65 21.66 -10.67 31.60
C ASN A 65 21.24 -11.71 30.55
N ASP A 66 21.35 -11.39 29.27
CA ASP A 66 20.91 -12.29 28.21
C ASP A 66 21.86 -13.48 28.06
N PRO A 67 21.36 -14.68 27.74
CA PRO A 67 22.21 -15.77 27.29
C PRO A 67 22.86 -15.42 25.94
N GLU A 68 24.06 -15.96 25.67
CA GLU A 68 24.71 -15.75 24.37
C GLU A 68 23.76 -16.11 23.20
N PRO A 69 23.67 -15.27 22.16
CA PRO A 69 22.77 -15.52 21.03
C PRO A 69 23.14 -16.81 20.27
N ILE A 70 22.29 -17.84 20.34
CA ILE A 70 22.44 -19.08 19.56
C ILE A 70 22.12 -18.82 18.07
N LYS A 71 22.81 -19.49 17.14
CA LYS A 71 22.69 -19.27 15.68
C LYS A 71 21.33 -19.68 15.10
N ILE A 72 20.83 -18.80 14.22
CA ILE A 72 19.95 -18.99 13.04
C ILE A 72 18.64 -19.74 13.32
N ASP A 73 17.55 -18.96 13.35
CA ASP A 73 16.14 -19.37 13.26
C ASP A 73 15.67 -20.45 14.26
N GLY A 74 15.36 -19.99 15.49
CA GLY A 74 14.59 -20.73 16.49
C GLY A 74 15.49 -21.67 17.30
N GLU A 75 15.87 -21.32 18.52
CA GLU A 75 14.93 -21.29 19.64
C GLU A 75 14.98 -19.98 20.43
N LYS A 76 14.02 -19.81 21.33
CA LYS A 76 13.82 -18.67 22.23
C LYS A 76 15.07 -18.38 23.09
N GLY A 77 16.10 -17.78 22.51
CA GLY A 77 16.94 -16.89 23.30
C GLY A 77 16.02 -15.75 23.74
N ASP A 78 15.68 -15.69 25.02
CA ASP A 78 15.15 -14.48 25.64
C ASP A 78 16.25 -13.43 25.42
N GLN A 79 16.11 -12.67 24.35
CA GLN A 79 16.95 -11.52 24.07
C GLN A 79 16.09 -10.30 24.35
N GLU A 80 16.57 -9.41 25.21
CA GLU A 80 15.78 -8.27 25.64
C GLU A 80 15.37 -7.39 24.46
N GLY A 81 16.25 -7.23 23.47
CA GLY A 81 15.92 -6.49 22.24
C GLY A 81 14.78 -7.13 21.45
N LYS A 82 14.70 -8.46 21.39
CA LYS A 82 13.56 -9.13 20.73
C LYS A 82 12.27 -8.94 21.52
N ARG A 83 12.34 -8.98 22.85
CA ARG A 83 11.21 -8.71 23.74
C ARG A 83 10.64 -7.31 23.55
N VAL A 84 11.50 -6.29 23.36
CA VAL A 84 11.08 -4.92 23.02
C VAL A 84 10.35 -4.88 21.68
N LEU A 85 10.90 -5.51 20.63
CA LEU A 85 10.25 -5.58 19.32
C LEU A 85 8.88 -6.27 19.38
N ASP A 86 8.78 -7.40 20.07
CA ASP A 86 7.52 -8.14 20.20
C ASP A 86 6.49 -7.35 21.02
N ALA A 87 6.92 -6.60 22.04
CA ALA A 87 6.03 -5.67 22.76
C ALA A 87 5.51 -4.54 21.85
N LEU A 88 6.36 -3.98 20.99
CA LEU A 88 5.96 -2.97 20.01
C LEU A 88 4.93 -3.54 19.02
N ARG A 89 5.16 -4.74 18.47
CA ARG A 89 4.23 -5.39 17.52
C ARG A 89 2.81 -5.54 18.07
N VAL A 90 2.66 -5.66 19.39
CA VAL A 90 1.35 -5.72 20.07
C VAL A 90 0.80 -4.32 20.37
N ALA A 91 1.66 -3.40 20.84
CA ALA A 91 1.21 -2.12 21.37
C ALA A 91 0.98 -1.05 20.29
N ARG A 92 1.93 -0.86 19.38
CA ARG A 92 1.89 0.19 18.34
C ARG A 92 2.99 0.03 17.30
N PHE A 93 2.76 0.59 16.12
CA PHE A 93 3.82 0.69 15.10
C PHE A 93 4.83 1.78 15.45
N VAL A 94 6.10 1.40 15.62
CA VAL A 94 7.29 2.26 15.55
C VAL A 94 8.36 1.46 14.79
N PRO A 95 9.01 2.02 13.75
CA PRO A 95 10.07 1.31 13.05
C PRO A 95 11.28 1.11 13.96
N VAL A 96 11.99 -0.01 13.77
CA VAL A 96 13.12 -0.44 14.61
C VAL A 96 14.36 -0.64 13.77
N ILE A 97 15.50 -0.15 14.24
CA ILE A 97 16.81 -0.53 13.71
C ILE A 97 17.57 -1.24 14.82
N PHE A 98 17.76 -2.55 14.67
CA PHE A 98 18.71 -3.26 15.51
C PHE A 98 20.11 -2.77 15.19
N TYR A 99 20.81 -2.25 16.19
CA TYR A 99 22.21 -1.86 16.09
C TYR A 99 22.99 -2.72 17.08
N THR A 100 23.58 -3.82 16.61
CA THR A 100 24.07 -4.89 17.50
C THR A 100 25.33 -5.57 16.98
N GLY A 101 26.14 -6.14 17.87
CA GLY A 101 27.27 -6.99 17.49
C GLY A 101 26.84 -8.36 16.93
N PHE A 102 25.58 -8.75 17.12
CA PHE A 102 25.04 -10.07 16.78
C PHE A 102 24.12 -10.06 15.55
N ALA A 103 24.32 -9.12 14.63
CA ALA A 103 23.42 -8.87 13.49
C ALA A 103 23.12 -10.13 12.64
N GLU A 104 24.13 -11.00 12.43
CA GLU A 104 23.98 -12.24 11.66
C GLU A 104 22.91 -13.18 12.25
N LYS A 105 22.70 -13.13 13.57
CA LYS A 105 21.79 -14.00 14.33
C LYS A 105 20.31 -13.65 14.14
N ILE A 106 20.03 -12.41 13.75
CA ILE A 106 18.67 -11.86 13.61
C ILE A 106 18.39 -11.33 12.20
N SER A 107 19.18 -11.76 11.22
CA SER A 107 19.03 -11.34 9.82
C SER A 107 17.64 -11.66 9.25
N SER A 108 16.97 -12.73 9.74
CA SER A 108 15.59 -13.09 9.38
C SER A 108 14.53 -12.10 9.88
N LEU A 109 14.85 -11.23 10.85
CA LEU A 109 13.94 -10.17 11.30
C LEU A 109 13.93 -8.94 10.38
N LYS A 110 14.85 -8.86 9.41
CA LYS A 110 14.97 -7.71 8.50
C LYS A 110 13.74 -7.61 7.59
N THR A 111 13.10 -6.44 7.61
CA THR A 111 11.95 -6.08 6.76
C THR A 111 12.11 -4.65 6.23
N GLY A 112 11.05 -4.10 5.63
CA GLY A 112 11.03 -2.69 5.21
C GLY A 112 11.08 -1.70 6.39
N VAL A 113 10.62 -2.10 7.57
CA VAL A 113 10.43 -1.24 8.77
C VAL A 113 11.20 -1.72 10.00
N VAL A 114 11.79 -2.92 9.92
CA VAL A 114 12.76 -3.45 10.89
C VAL A 114 14.08 -3.64 10.16
N LYS A 115 15.10 -2.90 10.53
CA LYS A 115 16.45 -3.01 9.94
C LYS A 115 17.40 -3.66 10.95
N VAL A 116 18.47 -4.25 10.44
CA VAL A 116 19.51 -4.89 11.25
C VAL A 116 20.84 -4.36 10.74
N VAL A 117 21.62 -3.79 11.65
CA VAL A 117 22.90 -3.14 11.39
C VAL A 117 23.93 -3.67 12.40
N THR A 118 25.07 -4.09 11.90
CA THR A 118 26.17 -4.59 12.73
C THR A 118 26.95 -3.43 13.36
N LYS A 119 27.23 -3.50 14.67
CA LYS A 119 28.18 -2.60 15.36
C LYS A 119 29.60 -2.80 14.75
N GLY A 120 30.34 -1.72 14.53
CA GLY A 120 31.69 -1.80 13.94
C GLY A 120 32.11 -0.53 13.22
N SER A 121 33.18 -0.59 12.43
CA SER A 121 33.79 0.58 11.74
C SER A 121 32.81 1.34 10.86
N ASP A 122 31.96 0.64 10.11
CA ASP A 122 30.94 1.23 9.23
C ASP A 122 29.55 1.28 9.90
N GLY A 123 29.44 0.88 11.16
CA GLY A 123 28.17 0.66 11.86
C GLY A 123 27.29 1.91 11.92
N LEU A 124 27.86 3.06 12.25
CA LEU A 124 27.12 4.33 12.34
C LEU A 124 26.63 4.79 10.96
N GLN A 125 27.46 4.68 9.93
CA GLN A 125 27.05 5.06 8.57
C GLN A 125 25.94 4.14 8.05
N ASN A 126 26.04 2.83 8.30
CA ASN A 126 24.99 1.87 7.96
C ASN A 126 23.70 2.11 8.76
N LEU A 127 23.80 2.56 10.02
CA LEU A 127 22.66 2.96 10.86
C LEU A 127 21.93 4.17 10.27
N ARG A 128 22.68 5.17 9.78
CA ARG A 128 22.13 6.31 9.04
C ARG A 128 21.39 5.87 7.77
N GLU A 129 22.00 4.99 6.98
CA GLU A 129 21.39 4.48 5.74
C GLU A 129 20.11 3.69 6.02
N ALA A 130 20.11 2.84 7.06
CA ALA A 130 18.92 2.14 7.51
C ALA A 130 17.80 3.11 7.91
N ALA A 131 18.11 4.19 8.63
CA ALA A 131 17.15 5.24 8.94
C ALA A 131 16.65 5.94 7.66
N ARG A 132 17.54 6.32 6.74
CA ARG A 132 17.17 6.93 5.44
C ARG A 132 16.20 6.04 4.66
N GLU A 133 16.45 4.73 4.59
CA GLU A 133 15.56 3.78 3.92
C GLU A 133 14.18 3.74 4.57
N ILE A 134 14.10 3.72 5.91
CA ILE A 134 12.84 3.75 6.66
C ILE A 134 12.07 5.03 6.35
N PHE A 135 12.71 6.20 6.46
CA PHE A 135 12.04 7.48 6.22
C PHE A 135 11.67 7.70 4.75
N ALA A 136 12.44 7.15 3.81
CA ALA A 136 12.11 7.16 2.38
C ALA A 136 10.80 6.44 2.05
N THR A 137 10.33 5.51 2.90
CA THR A 137 9.02 4.88 2.73
C THR A 137 7.85 5.85 2.91
N GLY A 138 8.07 6.98 3.61
CA GLY A 138 7.03 7.92 4.01
C GLY A 138 6.12 7.43 5.14
N LEU A 139 6.28 6.19 5.62
CA LEU A 139 5.44 5.62 6.69
C LEU A 139 5.56 6.37 8.02
N PRO A 140 6.77 6.72 8.53
CA PRO A 140 6.87 7.49 9.79
C PRO A 140 6.12 8.83 9.72
N SER A 141 6.25 9.52 8.59
CA SER A 141 5.55 10.77 8.31
C SER A 141 4.04 10.57 8.27
N LEU A 142 3.56 9.55 7.57
CA LEU A 142 2.13 9.26 7.47
C LEU A 142 1.53 8.96 8.85
N MET A 143 2.20 8.15 9.67
CA MET A 143 1.74 7.81 11.02
C MET A 143 1.65 9.04 11.92
N ARG A 144 2.68 9.89 11.89
CA ARG A 144 2.68 11.19 12.58
C ARG A 144 1.52 12.09 12.12
N HIS A 145 1.26 12.12 10.82
CA HIS A 145 0.16 12.91 10.25
C HIS A 145 -1.21 12.39 10.71
N ILE A 146 -1.41 11.06 10.73
CA ILE A 146 -2.64 10.42 11.26
C ILE A 146 -2.88 10.81 12.71
N GLU A 147 -1.84 10.73 13.55
CA GLU A 147 -1.96 11.10 14.96
C GLU A 147 -2.28 12.59 15.15
N ASN A 148 -1.64 13.47 14.37
CA ASN A 148 -1.91 14.91 14.42
C ASN A 148 -3.34 15.24 13.94
N GLU A 149 -3.80 14.71 12.81
CA GLU A 149 -5.18 14.94 12.32
C GLU A 149 -6.21 14.46 13.34
N LYS A 150 -5.98 13.31 13.98
CA LYS A 150 -6.83 12.81 15.07
C LYS A 150 -6.85 13.79 16.25
N ARG A 151 -5.68 14.19 16.75
CA ARG A 151 -5.53 15.10 17.89
C ARG A 151 -6.22 16.43 17.61
N ASP A 152 -5.85 17.07 16.50
CA ASP A 152 -6.30 18.41 16.15
C ASP A 152 -7.81 18.41 15.93
N PHE A 153 -8.38 17.38 15.28
CA PHE A 153 -9.82 17.32 15.13
C PHE A 153 -10.57 17.11 16.47
N ILE A 154 -10.10 16.23 17.34
CA ILE A 154 -10.75 16.02 18.64
C ILE A 154 -10.69 17.30 19.48
N TRP A 155 -9.51 17.88 19.69
CA TRP A 155 -9.39 19.05 20.57
C TRP A 155 -9.88 20.35 19.94
N ASP A 156 -9.62 20.57 18.65
CA ASP A 156 -9.96 21.86 18.03
C ASP A 156 -11.37 21.91 17.46
N THR A 157 -11.99 20.74 17.24
CA THR A 157 -13.36 20.69 16.68
C THR A 157 -14.35 20.06 17.64
N VAL A 158 -14.12 18.83 18.10
CA VAL A 158 -15.10 18.10 18.92
C VAL A 158 -15.28 18.77 20.28
N ASP A 159 -14.18 18.99 21.00
CA ASP A 159 -14.19 19.56 22.35
C ASP A 159 -14.83 20.96 22.38
N ARG A 160 -14.44 21.82 21.43
CA ARG A 160 -15.02 23.18 21.30
C ARG A 160 -16.50 23.21 20.99
N HIS A 161 -17.08 22.12 20.49
CA HIS A 161 -18.50 22.04 20.13
C HIS A 161 -19.25 21.01 20.99
N TRP A 162 -18.68 20.61 22.13
CA TRP A 162 -19.23 19.55 22.98
C TRP A 162 -20.69 19.80 23.38
N ASP A 163 -21.02 21.04 23.76
CA ASP A 163 -22.39 21.43 24.15
C ASP A 163 -23.42 21.20 23.04
N LYS A 164 -23.00 21.27 21.77
CA LYS A 164 -23.90 21.01 20.61
C LYS A 164 -24.07 19.52 20.35
N VAL A 165 -23.05 18.72 20.63
CA VAL A 165 -23.12 17.26 20.50
C VAL A 165 -24.13 16.71 21.52
N GLY A 166 -24.09 17.20 22.76
CA GLY A 166 -24.99 16.74 23.83
C GLY A 166 -26.47 17.12 23.67
N VAL A 167 -26.80 18.11 22.84
CA VAL A 167 -28.18 18.63 22.69
C VAL A 167 -28.93 18.01 21.51
N ALA A 168 -28.23 17.59 20.44
CA ALA A 168 -28.86 17.15 19.19
C ALA A 168 -28.32 15.83 18.61
N GLY A 169 -27.26 15.26 19.19
CA GLY A 169 -26.65 14.01 18.73
C GLY A 169 -26.45 13.00 19.86
N SER A 170 -26.31 11.73 19.49
CA SER A 170 -25.82 10.69 20.38
C SER A 170 -24.29 10.73 20.47
N SER A 171 -23.71 10.10 21.51
CA SER A 171 -22.27 9.89 21.60
C SER A 171 -21.72 9.04 20.43
N GLU A 172 -22.56 8.20 19.82
CA GLU A 172 -22.20 7.39 18.66
C GLU A 172 -22.08 8.23 17.37
N ASP A 173 -22.92 9.26 17.21
CA ASP A 173 -22.85 10.18 16.07
C ASP A 173 -21.50 10.90 16.01
N LEU A 174 -20.94 11.21 17.18
CA LEU A 174 -19.62 11.83 17.29
C LEU A 174 -18.51 10.89 16.79
N ALA A 175 -18.56 9.62 17.19
CA ALA A 175 -17.61 8.61 16.71
C ALA A 175 -17.72 8.42 15.19
N TYR A 176 -18.93 8.44 14.66
CA TYR A 176 -19.18 8.34 13.22
C TYR A 176 -18.67 9.57 12.44
N LEU A 177 -18.88 10.78 12.97
CA LEU A 177 -18.34 12.02 12.39
C LEU A 177 -16.81 12.03 12.38
N LEU A 178 -16.18 11.62 13.48
CA LEU A 178 -14.73 11.45 13.58
C LEU A 178 -14.22 10.47 12.52
N ALA A 179 -14.80 9.27 12.47
CA ALA A 179 -14.41 8.23 11.53
C ALA A 179 -14.53 8.71 10.08
N ARG A 180 -15.64 9.36 9.71
CA ARG A 180 -15.84 9.90 8.35
C ARG A 180 -14.88 11.02 8.00
N ARG A 181 -14.58 11.92 8.95
CA ARG A 181 -13.62 13.00 8.70
C ARG A 181 -12.22 12.44 8.50
N LEU A 182 -11.78 11.50 9.33
CA LEU A 182 -10.51 10.83 9.15
C LEU A 182 -10.46 10.11 7.80
N ALA A 183 -11.51 9.35 7.45
CA ALA A 183 -11.59 8.69 6.14
C ALA A 183 -11.48 9.68 4.97
N ASN A 184 -12.14 10.85 5.06
CA ASN A 184 -12.04 11.89 4.05
C ASN A 184 -10.66 12.58 4.02
N ARG A 185 -10.01 12.74 5.18
CA ARG A 185 -8.64 13.28 5.27
C ARG A 185 -7.60 12.32 4.72
N PHE A 186 -7.86 11.02 4.74
CA PHE A 186 -7.00 10.02 4.12
C PHE A 186 -7.51 9.56 2.74
N ASN A 187 -8.23 10.45 2.05
CA ASN A 187 -8.55 10.21 0.65
C ASN A 187 -7.29 10.29 -0.23
N ARG A 188 -7.41 9.78 -1.45
CA ARG A 188 -6.33 9.68 -2.44
C ARG A 188 -5.56 10.98 -2.64
N ASP A 189 -6.26 12.11 -2.81
CA ASP A 189 -5.62 13.39 -3.13
C ASP A 189 -4.83 13.94 -1.95
N THR A 190 -5.36 13.80 -0.74
CA THR A 190 -4.67 14.25 0.48
C THR A 190 -3.43 13.41 0.74
N VAL A 191 -3.53 12.08 0.55
CA VAL A 191 -2.36 11.17 0.68
C VAL A 191 -1.31 11.49 -0.39
N LYS A 192 -1.70 11.78 -1.63
CA LYS A 192 -0.75 12.21 -2.68
C LYS A 192 -0.05 13.51 -2.34
N ALA A 193 -0.81 14.52 -1.92
CA ALA A 193 -0.26 15.81 -1.53
C ALA A 193 0.73 15.65 -0.37
N PHE A 194 0.38 14.81 0.61
CA PHE A 194 1.23 14.49 1.75
C PHE A 194 2.55 13.82 1.32
N LEU A 195 2.50 12.86 0.40
CA LEU A 195 3.67 12.15 -0.12
C LEU A 195 4.41 12.91 -1.23
N ASN A 196 4.07 14.18 -1.47
CA ASN A 196 4.64 15.03 -2.53
C ASN A 196 4.53 14.39 -3.94
N HIS A 197 3.47 13.62 -4.19
CA HIS A 197 3.16 13.05 -5.48
C HIS A 197 2.25 13.99 -6.30
N LYS A 198 2.42 13.99 -7.62
CA LYS A 198 1.53 14.76 -8.52
C LYS A 198 0.10 14.24 -8.43
N ALA A 199 -0.87 15.13 -8.22
CA ALA A 199 -2.27 14.76 -8.02
C ALA A 199 -2.92 14.12 -9.26
N GLU A 200 -2.55 14.55 -10.47
CA GLU A 200 -3.29 14.27 -11.72
C GLU A 200 -3.24 12.79 -12.19
N ALA A 201 -2.19 12.06 -11.88
CA ALA A 201 -2.06 10.65 -12.29
C ALA A 201 -2.29 9.73 -11.10
N ALA A 202 -3.15 8.73 -11.27
CA ALA A 202 -3.28 7.65 -10.30
C ALA A 202 -2.10 6.68 -10.41
N ARG A 203 -1.52 6.31 -9.27
CA ARG A 203 -0.58 5.19 -9.19
C ARG A 203 -1.32 3.87 -9.29
N PRO A 204 -0.70 2.81 -9.86
CA PRO A 204 -1.28 1.46 -9.92
C PRO A 204 -1.92 0.97 -8.62
N ILE A 205 -1.24 1.19 -7.49
CA ILE A 205 -1.68 0.73 -6.17
C ILE A 205 -3.00 1.36 -5.72
N GLU A 206 -3.34 2.55 -6.23
CA GLU A 206 -4.58 3.27 -5.88
C GLU A 206 -5.83 2.62 -6.48
N MET A 207 -5.68 1.68 -7.42
CA MET A 207 -6.80 0.94 -7.99
C MET A 207 -7.36 -0.13 -7.05
N TYR A 208 -6.62 -0.48 -5.99
CA TYR A 208 -6.90 -1.65 -5.19
C TYR A 208 -6.96 -1.34 -3.71
N ILE A 209 -7.79 -2.10 -3.02
CA ILE A 209 -7.76 -2.26 -1.56
C ILE A 209 -7.05 -3.59 -1.28
N TYR A 210 -5.89 -3.52 -0.62
CA TYR A 210 -5.10 -4.67 -0.22
C TYR A 210 -4.52 -4.49 1.21
N PRO A 211 -4.61 -5.51 2.09
CA PRO A 211 -5.41 -6.73 1.91
C PRO A 211 -6.91 -6.38 1.80
N PRO A 212 -7.76 -7.32 1.35
CA PRO A 212 -9.21 -7.12 1.41
C PRO A 212 -9.64 -6.74 2.83
N LEU A 213 -10.56 -5.77 2.96
CA LEU A 213 -11.10 -5.38 4.29
C LEU A 213 -11.93 -6.49 4.95
N SER A 214 -12.31 -7.50 4.19
CA SER A 214 -13.11 -8.64 4.59
C SER A 214 -12.88 -9.78 3.59
N ASP A 215 -12.92 -11.02 4.06
CA ASP A 215 -12.87 -12.20 3.19
C ASP A 215 -14.17 -12.39 2.39
N THR A 216 -15.22 -11.64 2.73
CA THR A 216 -16.50 -11.65 1.99
C THR A 216 -16.31 -11.16 0.56
N VAL A 217 -16.69 -12.01 -0.39
CA VAL A 217 -16.75 -11.69 -1.80
C VAL A 217 -17.80 -10.60 -2.04
N LYS A 218 -17.41 -9.56 -2.77
CA LYS A 218 -18.26 -8.42 -3.11
C LYS A 218 -17.98 -7.97 -4.54
N THR A 219 -18.79 -7.04 -5.04
CA THR A 219 -18.56 -6.42 -6.34
C THR A 219 -17.16 -5.82 -6.42
N GLY A 220 -16.46 -6.07 -7.52
CA GLY A 220 -15.08 -5.64 -7.72
C GLY A 220 -14.03 -6.45 -6.94
N SER A 221 -14.40 -7.49 -6.19
CA SER A 221 -13.44 -8.47 -5.68
C SER A 221 -12.70 -9.13 -6.84
N ILE A 222 -11.38 -9.25 -6.71
CA ILE A 222 -10.51 -10.02 -7.61
C ILE A 222 -10.21 -11.34 -6.92
N LEU A 223 -10.73 -12.42 -7.50
CA LEU A 223 -10.56 -13.77 -7.00
C LEU A 223 -9.24 -14.35 -7.49
N GLU A 224 -8.67 -15.26 -6.71
CA GLU A 224 -7.47 -16.00 -7.07
C GLU A 224 -7.65 -16.74 -8.42
N LYS A 225 -6.52 -16.97 -9.09
CA LYS A 225 -6.49 -17.61 -10.40
C LYS A 225 -7.01 -19.04 -10.36
N ASP A 226 -7.75 -19.42 -11.40
CA ASP A 226 -8.04 -20.82 -11.69
C ASP A 226 -6.75 -21.56 -12.13
N ALA A 227 -6.82 -22.88 -12.32
CA ALA A 227 -5.68 -23.72 -12.72
C ALA A 227 -5.05 -23.30 -14.06
N ASP A 228 -5.79 -22.61 -14.93
CA ASP A 228 -5.33 -22.08 -16.21
C ASP A 228 -4.62 -20.71 -16.08
N GLY A 229 -4.54 -20.14 -14.88
CA GLY A 229 -3.94 -18.84 -14.61
C GLY A 229 -4.89 -17.65 -14.76
N THR A 230 -6.17 -17.87 -15.06
CA THR A 230 -7.17 -16.82 -15.22
C THR A 230 -7.67 -16.33 -13.86
N PHE A 231 -7.56 -15.03 -13.59
CA PHE A 231 -8.19 -14.38 -12.44
C PHE A 231 -9.64 -14.01 -12.78
N TRP A 232 -10.46 -13.79 -11.76
CA TRP A 232 -11.87 -13.43 -11.95
C TRP A 232 -12.25 -12.18 -11.17
N VAL A 233 -12.94 -11.26 -11.83
CA VAL A 233 -13.45 -10.04 -11.19
C VAL A 233 -14.96 -10.13 -11.06
N VAL A 234 -15.47 -9.92 -9.85
CA VAL A 234 -16.90 -10.04 -9.54
C VAL A 234 -17.66 -8.82 -10.06
N ALA A 235 -18.61 -9.05 -10.95
CA ALA A 235 -19.42 -8.01 -11.58
C ALA A 235 -20.86 -7.91 -11.06
N THR A 236 -21.34 -8.88 -10.26
CA THR A 236 -22.67 -8.79 -9.64
C THR A 236 -22.79 -7.50 -8.81
N PRO A 237 -23.84 -6.68 -9.00
CA PRO A 237 -24.04 -5.44 -8.25
C PRO A 237 -24.04 -5.62 -6.73
N ALA A 238 -23.55 -4.60 -6.01
CA ALA A 238 -23.41 -4.67 -4.55
C ALA A 238 -24.76 -4.80 -3.82
N CYS A 239 -25.81 -4.21 -4.38
CA CYS A 239 -27.18 -4.30 -3.84
C CYS A 239 -27.70 -5.74 -3.78
N ASP A 240 -27.33 -6.58 -4.75
CA ASP A 240 -27.80 -7.97 -4.83
C ASP A 240 -27.11 -8.84 -3.76
N PHE A 241 -25.84 -8.57 -3.47
CA PHE A 241 -25.13 -9.19 -2.34
C PHE A 241 -25.70 -8.74 -0.99
N ALA A 242 -25.93 -7.44 -0.79
CA ALA A 242 -26.42 -6.90 0.47
C ALA A 242 -27.82 -7.42 0.86
N GLN A 243 -28.62 -7.81 -0.12
CA GLN A 243 -29.97 -8.34 0.09
C GLN A 243 -30.04 -9.87 0.07
N ALA A 244 -28.91 -10.57 -0.11
CA ALA A 244 -28.84 -12.02 -0.32
C ALA A 244 -29.78 -12.51 -1.44
N LYS A 245 -29.95 -11.70 -2.49
CA LYS A 245 -30.88 -11.94 -3.61
C LYS A 245 -30.19 -12.43 -4.89
N ALA A 246 -28.87 -12.52 -4.89
CA ALA A 246 -28.14 -12.97 -6.06
C ALA A 246 -28.34 -14.49 -6.25
N ASP A 247 -29.25 -14.89 -7.14
CA ASP A 247 -29.42 -16.30 -7.52
C ASP A 247 -28.19 -16.85 -8.27
N LYS A 248 -27.49 -15.96 -8.99
CA LYS A 248 -26.25 -16.24 -9.71
C LYS A 248 -25.26 -15.10 -9.51
N VAL A 249 -23.98 -15.43 -9.49
CA VAL A 249 -22.89 -14.47 -9.41
C VAL A 249 -22.21 -14.37 -10.77
N LEU A 250 -22.11 -13.15 -11.31
CA LEU A 250 -21.43 -12.86 -12.55
C LEU A 250 -19.95 -12.53 -12.29
N LEU A 251 -19.08 -13.24 -12.98
CA LEU A 251 -17.64 -13.04 -13.01
C LEU A 251 -17.19 -12.66 -14.41
N VAL A 252 -16.15 -11.84 -14.48
CA VAL A 252 -15.46 -11.46 -15.73
C VAL A 252 -14.00 -11.89 -15.64
N ALA A 253 -13.51 -12.56 -16.68
CA ALA A 253 -12.13 -13.04 -16.70
C ALA A 253 -11.13 -11.88 -16.79
N ALA A 254 -10.07 -11.98 -16.01
CA ALA A 254 -8.89 -11.13 -16.04
C ALA A 254 -7.65 -12.01 -16.31
N SER A 255 -7.15 -11.96 -17.54
CA SER A 255 -6.01 -12.78 -17.98
C SER A 255 -4.69 -12.01 -17.85
N PRO A 256 -3.56 -12.68 -17.63
CA PRO A 256 -2.25 -12.04 -17.60
C PRO A 256 -1.95 -11.22 -18.86
N LEU A 257 -1.38 -10.02 -18.68
CA LEU A 257 -0.92 -9.16 -19.78
C LEU A 257 0.10 -9.90 -20.67
N ALA A 258 0.90 -10.80 -20.08
CA ALA A 258 1.90 -11.59 -20.77
C ALA A 258 1.34 -12.41 -21.95
N ASP A 259 0.06 -12.81 -21.87
CA ASP A 259 -0.61 -13.63 -22.88
C ASP A 259 -1.31 -12.78 -23.96
N ASP A 260 -1.34 -11.45 -23.80
CA ASP A 260 -2.01 -10.55 -24.74
C ASP A 260 -1.17 -10.32 -26.00
N ALA A 261 -1.80 -10.49 -27.17
CA ALA A 261 -1.13 -10.33 -28.45
C ALA A 261 -0.49 -8.94 -28.63
N ARG A 262 -1.08 -7.86 -28.09
CA ARG A 262 -0.52 -6.49 -28.18
C ARG A 262 0.75 -6.39 -27.35
N TYR A 263 0.79 -7.02 -26.18
CA TYR A 263 1.97 -7.05 -25.32
C TYR A 263 3.07 -7.93 -25.93
N VAL A 264 2.73 -9.11 -26.45
CA VAL A 264 3.67 -10.01 -27.14
C VAL A 264 4.27 -9.33 -28.38
N GLU A 265 3.46 -8.60 -29.15
CA GLU A 265 3.94 -7.80 -30.28
C GLU A 265 4.87 -6.67 -29.82
N TRP A 266 4.48 -5.92 -28.79
CA TRP A 266 5.30 -4.86 -28.21
C TRP A 266 6.66 -5.41 -27.76
N ARG A 267 6.69 -6.53 -27.04
CA ARG A 267 7.92 -7.19 -26.53
C ARG A 267 8.94 -7.57 -27.60
N LYS A 268 8.56 -7.69 -28.87
CA LYS A 268 9.50 -7.94 -29.99
C LYS A 268 10.43 -6.74 -30.26
N GLY A 269 10.05 -5.54 -29.82
CA GLY A 269 10.90 -4.35 -29.91
C GLY A 269 12.08 -4.38 -28.95
N LYS A 270 13.20 -3.74 -29.32
CA LYS A 270 14.37 -3.54 -28.45
C LYS A 270 14.23 -2.23 -27.68
N TRP A 271 13.38 -2.22 -26.65
CA TRP A 271 13.06 -1.02 -25.86
C TRP A 271 14.20 -0.64 -24.90
N THR A 272 14.42 0.66 -24.73
CA THR A 272 15.29 1.22 -23.67
C THR A 272 14.43 1.78 -22.53
N GLY A 273 15.05 2.00 -21.36
CA GLY A 273 14.39 2.15 -20.05
C GLY A 273 13.41 3.30 -19.84
N ASP A 274 13.03 4.05 -20.88
CA ASP A 274 11.94 5.05 -20.84
C ASP A 274 10.63 4.56 -21.48
N GLY A 275 10.61 3.33 -22.01
CA GLY A 275 9.43 2.71 -22.61
C GLY A 275 8.98 3.36 -23.93
N LYS A 276 9.75 4.29 -24.49
CA LYS A 276 9.43 4.94 -25.76
C LYS A 276 9.79 4.06 -26.96
N PRO A 277 9.09 4.21 -28.10
CA PRO A 277 9.38 3.45 -29.30
C PRO A 277 10.83 3.68 -29.77
N PRO A 278 11.64 2.62 -29.93
CA PRO A 278 13.03 2.75 -30.39
C PRO A 278 13.13 3.15 -31.87
N ASN A 279 12.06 2.95 -32.65
CA ASN A 279 11.98 3.28 -34.07
C ASN A 279 10.52 3.42 -34.53
N ASN A 280 10.32 3.85 -35.78
CA ASN A 280 8.99 4.03 -36.36
C ASN A 280 8.19 2.72 -36.46
N SER A 281 8.85 1.57 -36.67
CA SER A 281 8.15 0.28 -36.78
C SER A 281 7.59 -0.21 -35.43
N ALA A 282 8.19 0.19 -34.31
CA ALA A 282 7.70 -0.10 -32.96
C ALA A 282 6.62 0.90 -32.47
N ARG A 283 6.37 1.98 -33.22
CA ARG A 283 5.43 3.04 -32.79
C ARG A 283 3.99 2.55 -32.72
N ASP A 284 3.57 1.69 -33.65
CA ASP A 284 2.20 1.18 -33.70
C ASP A 284 1.89 0.27 -32.51
N SER A 285 2.76 -0.70 -32.22
CA SER A 285 2.60 -1.59 -31.06
C SER A 285 2.66 -0.83 -29.73
N TYR A 286 3.51 0.19 -29.62
CA TYR A 286 3.51 1.11 -28.47
C TYR A 286 2.19 1.84 -28.29
N GLU A 287 1.65 2.47 -29.35
CA GLU A 287 0.40 3.23 -29.23
C GLU A 287 -0.80 2.32 -28.95
N LYS A 288 -0.84 1.10 -29.49
CA LYS A 288 -1.84 0.08 -29.13
C LYS A 288 -1.79 -0.26 -27.64
N LEU A 289 -0.61 -0.54 -27.10
CA LEU A 289 -0.42 -0.90 -25.69
C LEU A 289 -0.68 0.29 -24.75
N LYS A 290 -0.24 1.49 -25.14
CA LYS A 290 -0.52 2.73 -24.42
C LYS A 290 -2.01 3.04 -24.37
N ARG A 291 -2.77 2.80 -25.45
CA ARG A 291 -4.23 2.89 -25.44
C ARG A 291 -4.86 1.87 -24.49
N LEU A 292 -4.33 0.65 -24.44
CA LEU A 292 -4.78 -0.36 -23.48
C LEU A 292 -4.54 0.10 -22.04
N PHE A 293 -3.34 0.57 -21.69
CA PHE A 293 -3.01 1.04 -20.35
C PHE A 293 -3.78 2.30 -19.93
N LYS A 294 -4.13 3.15 -20.90
CA LYS A 294 -5.05 4.29 -20.70
C LYS A 294 -6.52 3.88 -20.69
N ASN A 295 -6.82 2.59 -20.79
CA ASN A 295 -8.19 2.06 -20.86
C ASN A 295 -9.05 2.66 -22.00
N SER A 296 -8.39 3.13 -23.07
CA SER A 296 -8.98 3.76 -24.25
C SER A 296 -8.89 2.90 -25.53
N ALA A 297 -8.54 1.61 -25.38
CA ALA A 297 -8.57 0.60 -26.44
C ALA A 297 -9.98 0.03 -26.69
N GLY A 298 -11.02 0.88 -26.58
CA GLY A 298 -12.44 0.49 -26.64
C GLY A 298 -12.95 -0.17 -25.35
N ASP A 299 -14.28 -0.28 -25.19
CA ASP A 299 -14.85 -0.74 -23.91
C ASP A 299 -14.63 -2.23 -23.60
N ARG A 300 -14.20 -3.06 -24.56
CA ARG A 300 -14.07 -4.52 -24.33
C ARG A 300 -12.98 -4.87 -23.31
N TYR A 301 -11.82 -4.22 -23.40
CA TYR A 301 -10.63 -4.62 -22.66
C TYR A 301 -10.26 -3.59 -21.61
N TRP A 302 -10.13 -3.98 -20.35
CA TRP A 302 -9.78 -3.08 -19.26
C TRP A 302 -8.50 -3.56 -18.58
N PHE A 303 -7.48 -2.71 -18.58
CA PHE A 303 -6.19 -2.99 -17.99
C PHE A 303 -6.19 -2.73 -16.49
N LEU A 304 -5.74 -3.74 -15.76
CA LEU A 304 -5.49 -3.71 -14.33
C LEU A 304 -3.97 -3.79 -14.11
N PRO A 305 -3.33 -2.70 -13.66
CA PRO A 305 -1.88 -2.68 -13.51
C PRO A 305 -1.42 -3.56 -12.35
N GLY A 306 -0.28 -4.22 -12.52
CA GLY A 306 0.32 -5.11 -11.54
C GLY A 306 0.85 -4.37 -10.30
N THR A 307 0.95 -5.11 -9.20
CA THR A 307 1.47 -4.71 -7.90
C THR A 307 2.27 -5.86 -7.29
N PHE A 308 2.74 -5.72 -6.05
CA PHE A 308 3.43 -6.81 -5.35
C PHE A 308 2.51 -8.00 -4.98
N PHE A 309 1.19 -7.86 -5.12
CA PHE A 309 0.20 -8.90 -4.81
C PHE A 309 -0.63 -9.34 -6.03
N LEU A 310 -0.48 -8.68 -7.18
CA LEU A 310 -1.24 -8.98 -8.40
C LEU A 310 -0.35 -8.78 -9.64
N PRO A 311 -0.34 -9.69 -10.62
CA PRO A 311 0.34 -9.42 -11.89
C PRO A 311 -0.41 -8.35 -12.70
N ASP A 312 0.20 -7.88 -13.80
CA ASP A 312 -0.52 -7.08 -14.80
C ASP A 312 -1.61 -7.94 -15.45
N LEU A 313 -2.86 -7.47 -15.42
CA LEU A 313 -4.03 -8.20 -15.93
C LEU A 313 -4.81 -7.39 -16.97
N ILE A 314 -5.54 -8.11 -17.83
CA ILE A 314 -6.51 -7.55 -18.76
C ILE A 314 -7.85 -8.23 -18.54
N ILE A 315 -8.83 -7.45 -18.14
CA ILE A 315 -10.23 -7.86 -18.13
C ILE A 315 -10.73 -7.90 -19.57
N ASP A 316 -11.35 -9.01 -19.96
CA ASP A 316 -12.09 -9.16 -21.22
C ASP A 316 -13.59 -9.26 -20.94
N LEU A 317 -14.33 -8.19 -21.21
CA LEU A 317 -15.77 -8.14 -20.91
C LEU A 317 -16.60 -9.14 -21.71
N GLN A 318 -16.05 -9.81 -22.73
CA GLN A 318 -16.73 -10.92 -23.41
C GLN A 318 -16.61 -12.26 -22.67
N LYS A 319 -15.60 -12.41 -21.81
CA LYS A 319 -15.32 -13.67 -21.11
C LYS A 319 -16.03 -13.68 -19.76
N LEU A 320 -17.31 -14.02 -19.80
CA LEU A 320 -18.18 -14.09 -18.63
C LEU A 320 -18.30 -15.52 -18.11
N LYS A 321 -18.41 -15.65 -16.78
CA LYS A 321 -18.72 -16.90 -16.08
C LYS A 321 -19.79 -16.60 -15.04
N GLN A 322 -20.86 -17.40 -15.03
CA GLN A 322 -21.84 -17.36 -13.95
C GLN A 322 -21.64 -18.56 -13.03
N ILE A 323 -21.66 -18.33 -11.73
CA ILE A 323 -21.55 -19.37 -10.72
C ILE A 323 -22.67 -19.25 -9.70
N ASP A 324 -22.93 -20.33 -8.98
CA ASP A 324 -23.80 -20.31 -7.80
C ASP A 324 -23.11 -19.59 -6.63
N PRO A 325 -23.83 -18.81 -5.81
CA PRO A 325 -23.25 -18.14 -4.64
C PRO A 325 -22.52 -19.07 -3.69
N VAL A 326 -22.97 -20.33 -3.57
CA VAL A 326 -22.33 -21.35 -2.72
C VAL A 326 -20.88 -21.62 -3.14
N SER A 327 -20.57 -21.52 -4.43
CA SER A 327 -19.20 -21.69 -4.94
C SER A 327 -18.25 -20.56 -4.51
N LEU A 328 -18.76 -19.45 -3.97
CA LEU A 328 -17.92 -18.37 -3.43
C LEU A 328 -17.39 -18.66 -2.02
N ASN A 329 -17.94 -19.63 -1.31
CA ASN A 329 -17.52 -19.92 0.07
C ASN A 329 -16.05 -20.38 0.14
N ASP A 330 -15.57 -21.03 -0.91
CA ASP A 330 -14.18 -21.51 -1.03
C ASP A 330 -13.31 -20.55 -1.84
N ALA A 331 -13.85 -19.41 -2.29
CA ALA A 331 -13.12 -18.47 -3.13
C ALA A 331 -12.18 -17.59 -2.29
N VAL A 332 -10.92 -17.51 -2.73
CA VAL A 332 -9.93 -16.62 -2.12
C VAL A 332 -9.96 -15.26 -2.81
N VAL A 333 -10.18 -14.20 -2.04
CA VAL A 333 -10.13 -12.81 -2.54
C VAL A 333 -8.69 -12.28 -2.42
N VAL A 334 -8.04 -12.00 -3.53
CA VAL A 334 -6.68 -11.46 -3.56
C VAL A 334 -6.66 -9.99 -3.15
N CYS A 335 -7.56 -9.19 -3.76
CA CYS A 335 -7.76 -7.78 -3.45
C CYS A 335 -9.15 -7.34 -3.95
N CYS A 336 -9.53 -6.09 -3.70
CA CYS A 336 -10.75 -5.52 -4.26
C CYS A 336 -10.44 -4.25 -5.05
N LEU A 337 -11.18 -3.98 -6.12
CA LEU A 337 -11.16 -2.67 -6.77
C LEU A 337 -11.65 -1.59 -5.80
N ASP A 338 -10.87 -0.52 -5.66
CA ASP A 338 -11.24 0.65 -4.88
C ASP A 338 -12.20 1.57 -5.66
N SER A 339 -12.88 2.47 -4.97
CA SER A 339 -13.63 3.56 -5.59
C SER A 339 -12.68 4.59 -6.21
N PRO A 340 -12.95 5.12 -7.42
CA PRO A 340 -14.14 4.90 -8.25
C PRO A 340 -13.99 3.77 -9.29
N TYR A 341 -12.91 2.99 -9.23
CA TYR A 341 -12.58 1.99 -10.27
C TYR A 341 -13.56 0.83 -10.28
N ARG A 342 -14.08 0.43 -9.12
CA ARG A 342 -15.16 -0.56 -9.05
C ARG A 342 -16.42 -0.07 -9.78
N GLU A 343 -16.78 1.20 -9.64
CA GLU A 343 -17.92 1.80 -10.32
C GLU A 343 -17.64 1.93 -11.83
N GLU A 344 -16.41 2.33 -12.19
CA GLU A 344 -15.96 2.36 -13.59
C GLU A 344 -16.04 0.99 -14.25
N PHE A 345 -15.65 -0.08 -13.56
CA PHE A 345 -15.76 -1.46 -14.03
C PHE A 345 -17.18 -1.82 -14.46
N LEU A 346 -18.16 -1.58 -13.57
CA LEU A 346 -19.57 -1.87 -13.83
C LEU A 346 -20.13 -0.99 -14.94
N LEU A 347 -19.78 0.30 -14.96
CA LEU A 347 -20.17 1.22 -16.02
C LEU A 347 -19.63 0.74 -17.37
N ARG A 348 -18.41 0.22 -17.42
CA ARG A 348 -17.79 -0.28 -18.65
C ARG A 348 -18.44 -1.57 -19.14
N LEU A 349 -18.77 -2.49 -18.22
CA LEU A 349 -19.58 -3.68 -18.52
C LEU A 349 -20.95 -3.29 -19.10
N SER A 350 -21.64 -2.35 -18.47
CA SER A 350 -22.92 -1.84 -18.94
C SER A 350 -22.80 -1.17 -20.32
N ARG A 351 -21.82 -0.29 -20.52
CA ARG A 351 -21.56 0.36 -21.81
C ARG A 351 -21.25 -0.64 -22.91
N TYR A 352 -20.48 -1.69 -22.60
CA TYR A 352 -20.08 -2.70 -23.58
C TYR A 352 -21.27 -3.51 -24.10
N TYR A 353 -22.15 -3.96 -23.21
CA TYR A 353 -23.34 -4.73 -23.57
C TYR A 353 -24.53 -3.86 -23.99
N GLY A 354 -24.57 -2.60 -23.60
CA GLY A 354 -25.58 -1.62 -23.98
C GLY A 354 -25.34 -0.94 -25.33
N ARG A 355 -24.32 -1.36 -26.10
CA ARG A 355 -24.04 -0.79 -27.43
C ARG A 355 -25.18 -1.06 -28.38
N LEU A 356 -25.77 0.00 -28.91
CA LEU A 356 -26.67 -0.07 -30.06
C LEU A 356 -25.83 -0.01 -31.32
N GLY A 357 -25.85 -1.08 -32.12
CA GLY A 357 -25.19 -1.09 -33.43
C GLY A 357 -25.88 -0.10 -34.35
N THR A 358 -25.14 0.87 -34.87
CA THR A 358 -25.57 1.71 -35.98
C THR A 358 -24.86 1.23 -37.25
N PRO A 359 -25.56 1.09 -38.39
CA PRO A 359 -24.91 0.76 -39.65
C PRO A 359 -23.82 1.80 -39.99
N ASP A 360 -22.67 1.32 -40.46
CA ASP A 360 -21.63 2.21 -40.98
C ASP A 360 -22.10 2.82 -42.31
N LEU A 361 -21.80 4.10 -42.51
CA LEU A 361 -22.05 4.77 -43.79
C LEU A 361 -21.05 4.28 -44.84
N GLU A 362 -21.48 4.19 -46.10
CA GLU A 362 -20.58 3.94 -47.22
C GLU A 362 -19.75 5.20 -47.52
N VAL A 363 -18.64 5.35 -46.81
CA VAL A 363 -17.79 6.56 -46.84
C VAL A 363 -17.25 6.85 -48.24
N SER A 364 -16.99 5.80 -49.04
CA SER A 364 -16.57 5.91 -50.45
C SER A 364 -17.61 6.63 -51.31
N GLU A 365 -18.89 6.33 -51.11
CA GLU A 365 -20.00 6.97 -51.84
C GLU A 365 -20.10 8.45 -51.46
N ILE A 366 -19.95 8.76 -50.17
CA ILE A 366 -19.98 10.14 -49.67
C ILE A 366 -18.84 10.96 -50.26
N PHE A 367 -17.61 10.46 -50.23
CA PHE A 367 -16.47 11.16 -50.84
C PHE A 367 -16.60 11.27 -52.35
N GLY A 368 -17.10 10.24 -53.03
CA GLY A 368 -17.40 10.29 -54.45
C GLY A 368 -18.38 11.40 -54.80
N ARG A 369 -19.45 11.56 -54.01
CA ARG A 369 -20.43 12.65 -54.15
C ARG A 369 -19.86 14.04 -53.82
N LEU A 370 -18.93 14.15 -52.87
CA LEU A 370 -18.36 15.44 -52.46
C LEU A 370 -17.22 15.92 -53.37
N ALA A 371 -16.57 15.00 -54.09
CA ALA A 371 -15.44 15.31 -54.97
C ALA A 371 -15.85 15.60 -56.43
N GLY A 372 -17.09 15.25 -56.82
CA GLY A 372 -17.73 15.65 -58.09
C GLY A 372 -18.68 16.81 -57.89
#